data_AF-A0A5B8U6F8-F1
#
_entry.id   AF-A0A5B8U6F8-F1
#
_cell.length_a   1.000
_cell.length_b   1.000
_cell.length_c   1.000
_cell.angle_alpha   90.00
_cell.angle_beta   90.00
_cell.angle_gamma   90.00
#
_symmetry.space_group_name_H-M   'P 1'
#
loop_
_entity.id
_entity.type
_entity.pdbx_description
1 polymer ?
#
loop_
_entity_poly.entity_id
_entity_poly.type
_entity_poly.pdbx_seq_one_letter_code
_entity_poly.pdbx_strand_id
1 'polypeptide(L)'
;MSQAPDFLQAVVGYRAWHVGEDGLLRPWTFAALAWEPGANTAVCARDARHRPPVADCMCGLYALSDPGDRRLNFRADQAVGAVAAWGDLEVHRTGFRAEHACVLALALPTRCEVGARDRLVAAAARYDVPLVRADGLSAEALRHGAPLPDDLWEPSWPAPRRAPARRGAAPAVDPHAFASAARGIALDSHLWVETALGSVVVGVTSALARDLPRDLRLSLPDPGAVLEAGDHAATVSTGEGAFGVWAPVGGSVLAVNPRLAADPGLLARDPEGAGWLLRLAPRDWEADARAVTWGAAAARQYAACVARDAARGDAFADVRLERLRALPPVRSAADVLAALRARREAPRFADAGALQRELGGRLGAALGADARLRAHLGRLGHVVRFVLHEPDAELVLDLRDGGARLDAAAPGGLELRCAAEDAYRWFTGTLDAAGALRTGELRSSSGPGPTLRALAVLKHLRVAAWDHAPSWA
;
A
#
# COMPACT_ATOMS: atom_id res chain seq x y z
N MET A 1 -9.39 -1.18 -5.90
CA MET A 1 -9.12 -1.76 -4.57
C MET A 1 -7.63 -1.88 -4.44
N SER A 2 -6.99 -1.03 -3.63
CA SER A 2 -5.66 -1.32 -3.10
C SER A 2 -5.90 -2.23 -1.91
N GLN A 3 -5.40 -3.47 -1.97
CA GLN A 3 -5.20 -4.29 -0.79
C GLN A 3 -3.70 -4.54 -0.71
N ALA A 4 -2.98 -3.63 -0.07
CA ALA A 4 -2.03 -4.10 0.93
C ALA A 4 -2.86 -4.17 2.23
N PRO A 5 -2.91 -5.33 2.89
CA PRO A 5 -3.90 -5.58 3.92
C PRO A 5 -3.73 -4.60 5.08
N ASP A 6 -4.88 -4.29 5.67
CA ASP A 6 -5.01 -3.77 7.02
C ASP A 6 -4.24 -4.73 7.94
N PHE A 7 -2.97 -4.43 8.21
CA PHE A 7 -2.14 -5.29 9.03
C PHE A 7 -2.60 -5.15 10.48
N LEU A 8 -3.53 -6.02 10.86
CA LEU A 8 -3.97 -6.24 12.23
C LEU A 8 -2.80 -6.60 13.19
N GLN A 9 -1.58 -6.83 12.67
CA GLN A 9 -0.34 -7.19 13.37
C GLN A 9 0.89 -6.59 12.67
N ALA A 10 1.91 -6.13 13.43
CA ALA A 10 3.15 -5.60 12.86
C ALA A 10 3.91 -6.65 12.04
N VAL A 11 4.58 -6.21 10.98
CA VAL A 11 5.39 -7.09 10.13
C VAL A 11 6.73 -7.36 10.79
N VAL A 12 7.04 -8.63 10.96
CA VAL A 12 8.32 -9.09 11.50
C VAL A 12 9.36 -9.10 10.39
N GLY A 13 10.52 -8.52 10.68
CA GLY A 13 11.72 -8.68 9.88
C GLY A 13 12.95 -8.85 10.77
N TYR A 14 14.09 -9.14 10.15
CA TYR A 14 15.35 -9.46 10.81
C TYR A 14 16.43 -8.54 10.28
N ARG A 15 17.25 -7.97 11.15
CA ARG A 15 18.34 -7.10 10.70
C ARG A 15 19.59 -7.25 11.55
N ALA A 16 20.68 -6.76 10.99
CA ALA A 16 21.95 -6.61 11.66
C ALA A 16 22.22 -5.13 11.98
N TRP A 17 22.93 -4.90 13.07
CA TRP A 17 23.45 -3.61 13.51
C TRP A 17 24.92 -3.76 13.88
N HIS A 18 25.68 -2.67 13.82
CA HIS A 18 26.86 -2.56 14.67
C HIS A 18 26.41 -2.36 16.11
N VAL A 19 27.05 -3.05 17.05
CA VAL A 19 26.79 -2.91 18.48
C VAL A 19 28.00 -2.28 19.17
N GLY A 20 27.78 -1.14 19.82
CA GLY A 20 28.79 -0.47 20.64
C GLY A 20 29.13 -1.24 21.91
N GLU A 21 30.20 -0.84 22.60
CA GLU A 21 30.54 -1.39 23.92
C GLU A 21 29.45 -1.08 24.97
N ASP A 22 28.71 0.01 24.78
CA ASP A 22 27.56 0.45 25.55
C ASP A 22 26.23 -0.24 25.16
N GLY A 23 26.28 -1.18 24.22
CA GLY A 23 25.10 -1.88 23.70
C GLY A 23 24.27 -1.05 22.71
N LEU A 24 24.71 0.13 22.28
CA LEU A 24 23.97 0.95 21.32
C LEU A 24 24.01 0.34 19.91
N LEU A 25 22.83 0.20 19.30
CA LEU A 25 22.66 -0.37 17.96
C LEU A 25 22.74 0.72 16.88
N ARG A 26 23.65 0.55 15.91
CA ARG A 26 23.84 1.48 14.80
C ARG A 26 23.67 0.79 13.44
N PRO A 27 23.02 1.43 12.46
CA PRO A 27 22.93 0.90 11.10
C PRO A 27 24.30 0.95 10.40
N TRP A 28 24.51 0.03 9.46
CA TRP A 28 25.77 -0.13 8.74
C TRP A 28 26.15 1.08 7.89
N THR A 29 25.18 1.64 7.18
CA THR A 29 25.42 2.66 6.15
C THR A 29 25.46 4.08 6.72
N PHE A 30 24.84 4.31 7.88
CA PHE A 30 24.66 5.64 8.45
C PHE A 30 24.80 5.63 9.97
N ALA A 31 26.01 5.41 10.48
CA ALA A 31 26.28 5.25 11.92
C ALA A 31 25.77 6.41 12.82
N ALA A 32 25.54 7.59 12.24
CA ALA A 32 24.94 8.74 12.93
C ALA A 32 23.44 8.56 13.27
N LEU A 33 22.75 7.59 12.65
CA LEU A 33 21.35 7.28 12.89
C LEU A 33 21.21 6.08 13.83
N ALA A 34 21.72 6.22 15.05
CA ALA A 34 21.61 5.18 16.07
C ALA A 34 20.13 4.87 16.38
N TRP A 35 19.86 3.61 16.72
CA TRP A 35 18.53 3.20 17.14
C TRP A 35 18.32 3.54 18.60
N GLU A 36 17.17 4.10 18.93
CA GLU A 36 16.76 4.35 20.32
C GLU A 36 15.91 3.19 20.84
N PRO A 37 15.87 2.96 22.17
CA PRO A 37 14.90 2.07 22.79
C PRO A 37 13.47 2.42 22.38
N GLY A 38 12.65 1.40 22.05
CA GLY A 38 11.28 1.59 21.58
C GLY A 38 11.17 1.85 20.08
N ALA A 39 10.20 2.69 19.68
CA ALA A 39 9.87 2.95 18.29
C ALA A 39 10.85 3.91 17.62
N ASN A 40 11.39 3.51 16.49
CA ASN A 40 12.27 4.29 15.65
C ASN A 40 11.51 4.71 14.39
N THR A 41 11.68 5.96 13.97
CA THR A 41 11.14 6.48 12.71
C THR A 41 12.28 6.73 11.74
N ALA A 42 12.11 6.27 10.51
CA ALA A 42 13.05 6.45 9.44
C ALA A 42 13.22 7.95 9.14
N VAL A 43 14.47 8.39 9.12
CA VAL A 43 14.84 9.72 8.64
C VAL A 43 15.74 9.58 7.44
N CYS A 44 15.55 10.45 6.46
CA CYS A 44 16.44 10.47 5.31
C CYS A 44 17.68 11.31 5.63
N ALA A 45 18.85 10.67 5.57
CA ALA A 45 20.13 11.36 5.73
C ALA A 45 20.47 12.29 4.54
N ARG A 46 19.76 12.15 3.40
CA ARG A 46 20.02 12.89 2.16
C ARG A 46 19.10 14.09 1.97
N ASP A 47 17.82 13.99 2.35
CA ASP A 47 16.84 15.05 2.18
C ASP A 47 15.77 14.98 3.28
N ALA A 48 15.77 15.95 4.18
CA ALA A 48 14.85 16.00 5.32
C ALA A 48 13.39 16.30 4.93
N ARG A 49 13.10 16.62 3.67
CA ARG A 49 11.77 17.08 3.22
C ARG A 49 10.82 15.96 2.82
N HIS A 50 11.32 14.76 2.57
CA HIS A 50 10.49 13.62 2.17
C HIS A 50 10.42 12.56 3.28
N ARG A 51 9.24 11.95 3.41
CA ARG A 51 8.92 10.93 4.42
C ARG A 51 9.45 9.57 3.95
N PRO A 52 10.42 8.93 4.63
CA PRO A 52 10.93 7.62 4.26
C PRO A 52 9.94 6.48 4.60
N PRO A 53 9.98 5.33 3.90
CA PRO A 53 10.79 5.03 2.73
C PRO A 53 10.23 5.72 1.48
N VAL A 54 11.11 6.09 0.57
CA VAL A 54 10.74 6.56 -0.77
C VAL A 54 11.50 5.71 -1.78
N ALA A 55 10.81 5.25 -2.81
CA ALA A 55 11.37 4.34 -3.82
C ALA A 55 12.75 4.81 -4.34
N ASP A 56 12.89 6.10 -4.64
CA ASP A 56 14.09 6.68 -5.26
C ASP A 56 15.21 7.10 -4.27
N CYS A 57 15.08 6.70 -3.00
CA CYS A 57 16.02 7.09 -1.97
C CYS A 57 16.22 5.93 -1.00
N MET A 58 17.46 5.60 -0.63
CA MET A 58 17.80 4.51 0.31
C MET A 58 17.33 4.73 1.76
N CYS A 59 16.47 5.71 2.01
CA CYS A 59 15.89 5.97 3.33
C CYS A 59 14.86 4.90 3.71
N GLY A 60 14.59 4.75 5.01
CA GLY A 60 13.75 3.68 5.54
C GLY A 60 14.54 2.75 6.46
N LEU A 61 13.83 2.13 7.39
CA LEU A 61 14.37 1.13 8.30
C LEU A 61 14.32 -0.23 7.62
N TYR A 62 15.48 -0.69 7.15
CA TYR A 62 15.60 -1.96 6.44
C TYR A 62 15.52 -3.16 7.38
N ALA A 63 14.79 -4.20 6.96
CA ALA A 63 14.77 -5.51 7.57
C ALA A 63 14.66 -6.60 6.49
N LEU A 64 15.16 -7.80 6.79
CA LEU A 64 15.10 -9.00 5.97
C LEU A 64 13.94 -9.88 6.43
N SER A 65 13.34 -10.65 5.53
CA SER A 65 12.24 -11.54 5.91
C SER A 65 12.71 -12.93 6.31
N ASP A 66 13.93 -13.33 5.90
CA ASP A 66 14.53 -14.61 6.28
C ASP A 66 15.57 -14.42 7.42
N PRO A 67 15.36 -15.02 8.61
CA PRO A 67 16.30 -14.99 9.73
C PRO A 67 17.61 -15.76 9.43
N GLY A 68 17.60 -16.62 8.41
CA GLY A 68 18.76 -17.36 7.90
C GLY A 68 19.50 -16.64 6.76
N ASP A 69 19.10 -15.43 6.39
CA ASP A 69 19.75 -14.69 5.30
C ASP A 69 21.23 -14.43 5.62
N ARG A 70 22.11 -14.68 4.64
CA ARG A 70 23.57 -14.60 4.81
C ARG A 70 24.08 -13.19 5.15
N ARG A 71 23.27 -12.15 4.96
CA ARG A 71 23.58 -10.78 5.39
C ARG A 71 23.45 -10.58 6.90
N LEU A 72 22.76 -11.48 7.60
CA LEU A 72 22.70 -11.53 9.06
C LEU A 72 23.93 -12.26 9.59
N ASN A 73 25.02 -11.51 9.78
CA ASN A 73 26.29 -12.03 10.26
C ASN A 73 26.51 -11.75 11.75
N PHE A 74 27.05 -12.74 12.44
CA PHE A 74 27.32 -12.71 13.89
C PHE A 74 28.81 -12.46 14.17
N ARG A 75 29.37 -11.35 13.69
CA ARG A 75 30.75 -10.95 14.02
C ARG A 75 30.82 -10.33 15.42
N ALA A 76 32.03 -10.20 15.98
CA ALA A 76 32.24 -9.63 17.32
C ALA A 76 31.54 -8.28 17.57
N ASP A 77 31.51 -7.41 16.57
CA ASP A 77 30.99 -6.04 16.66
C ASP A 77 29.55 -5.90 16.13
N GLN A 78 28.85 -7.03 15.95
CA GLN A 78 27.52 -7.05 15.35
C GLN A 78 26.47 -7.63 16.28
N ALA A 79 25.27 -7.05 16.19
CA ALA A 79 24.06 -7.62 16.74
C ALA A 79 23.13 -8.00 15.59
N VAL A 80 22.53 -9.19 15.67
CA VAL A 80 21.42 -9.63 14.82
C VAL A 80 20.19 -9.73 15.70
N GLY A 81 19.03 -9.33 15.17
CA GLY A 81 17.79 -9.37 15.93
C GLY A 81 16.56 -9.21 15.05
N ALA A 82 15.41 -9.42 15.67
CA ALA A 82 14.12 -9.25 15.04
C ALA A 82 13.59 -7.83 15.31
N VAL A 83 12.84 -7.30 14.35
CA VAL A 83 12.15 -6.03 14.44
C VAL A 83 10.68 -6.19 14.07
N ALA A 84 9.83 -5.43 14.72
CA ALA A 84 8.47 -5.16 14.24
C ALA A 84 8.51 -3.89 13.40
N ALA A 85 7.82 -3.89 12.27
CA ALA A 85 7.80 -2.78 11.32
C ALA A 85 6.40 -2.43 10.86
N TRP A 86 6.16 -1.13 10.64
CA TRP A 86 4.86 -0.57 10.28
C TRP A 86 5.00 0.81 9.61
N GLY A 87 3.87 1.38 9.17
CA GLY A 87 3.82 2.64 8.43
C GLY A 87 3.90 2.42 6.94
N ASP A 88 4.57 3.31 6.21
CA ASP A 88 4.88 3.06 4.80
C ASP A 88 5.91 1.92 4.69
N LEU A 89 5.53 0.84 4.01
CA LEU A 89 6.41 -0.28 3.71
C LEU A 89 6.73 -0.31 2.22
N GLU A 90 8.00 -0.46 1.93
CA GLU A 90 8.50 -0.77 0.61
C GLU A 90 9.08 -2.18 0.64
N VAL A 91 8.35 -3.13 0.05
CA VAL A 91 8.71 -4.56 0.08
C VAL A 91 9.72 -4.87 -1.02
N HIS A 92 10.71 -5.69 -0.69
CA HIS A 92 11.81 -6.11 -1.56
C HIS A 92 11.91 -7.64 -1.58
N ARG A 93 12.64 -8.19 -2.56
CA ARG A 93 12.89 -9.65 -2.74
C ARG A 93 13.25 -10.42 -1.47
N THR A 94 13.88 -9.77 -0.51
CA THR A 94 14.44 -10.45 0.67
C THR A 94 14.00 -9.82 1.98
N GLY A 95 13.06 -8.87 1.95
CA GLY A 95 12.83 -7.99 3.09
C GLY A 95 11.95 -6.81 2.75
N PHE A 96 12.08 -5.75 3.52
CA PHE A 96 11.34 -4.51 3.31
C PHE A 96 12.11 -3.33 3.93
N ARG A 97 11.74 -2.12 3.51
CA ARG A 97 12.06 -0.88 4.21
C ARG A 97 10.77 -0.36 4.81
N ALA A 98 10.83 0.04 6.07
CA ALA A 98 9.66 0.57 6.76
C ALA A 98 9.92 1.99 7.23
N GLU A 99 8.82 2.75 7.31
CA GLU A 99 8.83 4.05 7.93
C GLU A 99 9.13 3.94 9.42
N HIS A 100 8.55 2.95 10.10
CA HIS A 100 8.73 2.76 11.52
C HIS A 100 9.16 1.33 11.83
N ALA A 101 10.02 1.17 12.85
CA ALA A 101 10.36 -0.12 13.39
C ALA A 101 10.81 -0.06 14.85
N CYS A 102 10.68 -1.16 15.58
CA CYS A 102 11.26 -1.35 16.92
C CYS A 102 11.94 -2.72 17.03
N VAL A 103 12.90 -2.84 17.95
CA VAL A 103 13.57 -4.12 18.23
C VAL A 103 12.63 -5.00 19.05
N LEU A 104 12.51 -6.27 18.68
CA LEU A 104 11.71 -7.27 19.40
C LEU A 104 12.56 -8.23 20.23
N ALA A 105 13.70 -8.63 19.69
CA ALA A 105 14.61 -9.58 20.32
C ALA A 105 15.99 -9.48 19.67
N LEU A 106 17.04 -9.80 20.43
CA LEU A 106 18.39 -9.98 19.90
C LEU A 106 18.77 -11.46 19.93
N ALA A 107 19.60 -11.87 18.97
CA ALA A 107 20.09 -13.22 18.83
C ALA A 107 21.49 -13.40 19.41
N LEU A 108 21.62 -14.43 20.24
CA LEU A 108 22.89 -14.96 20.74
C LEU A 108 23.34 -16.12 19.83
N PRO A 109 24.47 -15.98 19.12
CA PRO A 109 24.98 -17.06 18.28
C PRO A 109 25.51 -18.22 19.12
N THR A 110 25.52 -19.43 18.54
CA THR A 110 26.01 -20.65 19.22
C THR A 110 27.48 -20.55 19.62
N ARG A 111 28.26 -19.77 18.87
CA ARG A 111 29.65 -19.42 19.20
C ARG A 111 29.78 -17.91 19.16
N CYS A 112 30.35 -17.35 20.22
CA CYS A 112 30.65 -15.92 20.31
C CYS A 112 32.16 -15.72 20.22
N GLU A 113 32.58 -14.71 19.47
CA GLU A 113 33.91 -14.15 19.60
C GLU A 113 34.06 -13.48 20.97
N VAL A 114 35.30 -13.32 21.45
CA VAL A 114 35.59 -12.76 22.78
C VAL A 114 34.98 -11.35 22.91
N GLY A 115 34.20 -11.12 23.98
CA GLY A 115 33.53 -9.85 24.24
C GLY A 115 32.24 -9.59 23.46
N ALA A 116 31.90 -10.41 22.46
CA ALA A 116 30.65 -10.27 21.70
C ALA A 116 29.40 -10.52 22.57
N ARG A 117 29.49 -11.49 23.48
CA ARG A 117 28.40 -11.84 24.39
C ARG A 117 28.02 -10.68 25.32
N ASP A 118 29.01 -10.02 25.91
CA ASP A 118 28.77 -8.94 26.88
C ASP A 118 28.13 -7.73 26.19
N ARG A 119 28.56 -7.41 24.96
CA ARG A 119 27.92 -6.38 24.13
C ARG A 119 26.47 -6.71 23.79
N LEU A 120 26.16 -7.96 23.46
CA LEU A 120 24.78 -8.40 23.18
C LEU A 120 23.90 -8.37 24.44
N VAL A 121 24.47 -8.71 25.60
CA VAL A 121 23.76 -8.59 26.90
C VAL A 121 23.48 -7.13 27.22
N ALA A 122 24.46 -6.24 27.06
CA ALA A 122 24.27 -4.81 27.26
C ALA A 122 23.23 -4.22 26.30
N ALA A 123 23.25 -4.62 25.03
CA ALA A 123 22.25 -4.22 24.05
C ALA A 123 20.85 -4.73 24.44
N ALA A 124 20.68 -6.02 24.76
CA ALA A 124 19.39 -6.57 25.15
C ALA A 124 18.78 -5.84 26.36
N ALA A 125 19.61 -5.53 27.37
CA ALA A 125 19.19 -4.75 28.52
C ALA A 125 18.82 -3.30 28.15
N ARG A 126 19.59 -2.65 27.27
CA ARG A 126 19.34 -1.27 26.84
C ARG A 126 18.00 -1.11 26.11
N TYR A 127 17.66 -2.04 25.23
CA TYR A 127 16.43 -1.98 24.44
C TYR A 127 15.23 -2.66 25.13
N ASP A 128 15.44 -3.22 26.33
CA ASP A 128 14.44 -3.98 27.09
C ASP A 128 13.82 -5.12 26.28
N VAL A 129 14.68 -5.89 25.60
CA VAL A 129 14.28 -7.00 24.73
C VAL A 129 14.94 -8.31 25.15
N PRO A 130 14.28 -9.47 24.94
CA PRO A 130 14.89 -10.75 25.21
C PRO A 130 16.12 -10.99 24.32
N LEU A 131 17.19 -11.49 24.94
CA LEU A 131 18.33 -12.10 24.26
C LEU A 131 18.09 -13.61 24.14
N VAL A 132 17.72 -14.06 22.96
CA VAL A 132 17.39 -15.47 22.69
C VAL A 132 18.49 -16.14 21.89
N ARG A 133 18.55 -17.47 21.87
CA ARG A 133 19.47 -18.16 20.96
C ARG A 133 19.08 -17.87 19.50
N ALA A 134 20.05 -17.80 18.61
CA ALA A 134 19.82 -17.49 17.19
C ALA A 134 18.80 -18.42 16.51
N ASP A 135 18.79 -19.71 16.88
CA ASP A 135 17.82 -20.71 16.41
C ASP A 135 16.39 -20.48 16.93
N GLY A 136 16.23 -19.75 18.05
CA GLY A 136 14.95 -19.37 18.63
C GLY A 136 14.46 -17.96 18.25
N LEU A 137 15.23 -17.19 17.47
CA LEU A 137 14.91 -15.79 17.17
C LEU A 137 13.56 -15.62 16.48
N SER A 138 13.26 -16.48 15.50
CA SER A 138 12.00 -16.42 14.75
C SER A 138 10.81 -16.77 15.61
N ALA A 139 10.94 -17.81 16.44
CA ALA A 139 9.88 -18.22 17.35
C ALA A 139 9.54 -17.11 18.35
N GLU A 140 10.54 -16.39 18.85
CA GLU A 140 10.30 -15.24 19.73
C GLU A 140 9.65 -14.08 18.97
N ALA A 141 10.16 -13.73 17.77
CA ALA A 141 9.63 -12.63 16.97
C ALA A 141 8.14 -12.81 16.60
N LEU A 142 7.74 -14.03 16.25
CA LEU A 142 6.38 -14.38 15.86
C LEU A 142 5.38 -14.35 17.02
N ARG A 143 5.83 -14.19 18.28
CA ARG A 143 4.92 -13.93 19.41
C ARG A 143 4.38 -12.50 19.41
N HIS A 144 5.07 -11.60 18.71
CA HIS A 144 4.82 -10.15 18.75
C HIS A 144 4.35 -9.56 17.41
N GLY A 145 4.39 -10.35 16.32
CA GLY A 145 3.96 -9.93 15.00
C GLY A 145 3.84 -11.10 14.01
N ALA A 146 3.54 -10.78 12.76
CA ALA A 146 3.40 -11.75 11.68
C ALA A 146 4.53 -11.58 10.66
N PRO A 147 4.95 -12.64 9.94
CA PRO A 147 5.84 -12.45 8.81
C PRO A 147 5.12 -11.63 7.73
N LEU A 148 5.90 -11.12 6.78
CA LEU A 148 5.34 -10.48 5.60
C LEU A 148 4.45 -11.50 4.85
N PRO A 149 3.16 -11.23 4.60
CA PRO A 149 2.20 -12.18 4.02
C PRO A 149 2.62 -12.68 2.66
N ASP A 150 2.46 -13.99 2.45
CA ASP A 150 2.82 -14.74 1.24
C ASP A 150 2.22 -14.17 -0.07
N ASP A 151 1.13 -13.44 0.00
CA ASP A 151 0.45 -12.77 -1.13
C ASP A 151 1.01 -11.39 -1.48
N LEU A 152 1.80 -10.80 -0.57
CA LEU A 152 2.65 -9.64 -0.87
C LEU A 152 4.00 -10.06 -1.50
N TRP A 153 4.26 -11.37 -1.55
CA TRP A 153 5.34 -11.95 -2.34
C TRP A 153 4.75 -12.38 -3.68
N GLU A 154 5.19 -11.78 -4.78
CA GLU A 154 4.65 -12.12 -6.11
C GLU A 154 4.73 -13.65 -6.39
N PRO A 155 3.64 -14.33 -6.81
CA PRO A 155 3.60 -15.79 -6.94
C PRO A 155 4.27 -16.39 -8.19
N SER A 156 5.27 -15.75 -8.79
CA SER A 156 5.99 -16.36 -9.90
C SER A 156 7.51 -16.26 -9.79
N TRP A 157 8.11 -17.46 -9.71
CA TRP A 157 9.39 -17.86 -10.32
C TRP A 157 10.62 -18.13 -9.40
N PRO A 158 11.52 -19.10 -9.73
CA PRO A 158 12.24 -19.96 -8.79
C PRO A 158 13.76 -19.72 -8.58
N ALA A 159 14.23 -20.28 -7.45
CA ALA A 159 15.57 -20.72 -6.99
C ALA A 159 16.81 -19.78 -7.03
N PRO A 160 17.73 -19.86 -6.04
CA PRO A 160 18.56 -18.73 -5.63
C PRO A 160 20.00 -18.74 -6.20
N ARG A 161 20.63 -17.55 -6.36
CA ARG A 161 22.10 -17.22 -6.28
C ARG A 161 22.34 -15.74 -6.66
N ARG A 162 23.41 -15.00 -6.34
CA ARG A 162 24.64 -15.07 -5.50
C ARG A 162 25.03 -13.60 -5.16
N ALA A 163 25.83 -13.36 -4.12
CA ALA A 163 26.18 -12.02 -3.60
C ALA A 163 26.83 -11.05 -4.63
N PRO A 164 26.66 -9.72 -4.50
CA PRO A 164 27.16 -8.76 -5.48
C PRO A 164 28.68 -8.62 -5.43
N ALA A 165 29.31 -8.63 -6.60
CA ALA A 165 30.70 -8.24 -6.79
C ALA A 165 30.90 -6.74 -6.52
N ARG A 166 32.09 -6.40 -6.00
CA ARG A 166 32.56 -5.06 -5.66
C ARG A 166 32.43 -4.09 -6.84
N ARG A 167 32.31 -2.78 -6.53
CA ARG A 167 32.46 -1.65 -7.46
C ARG A 167 33.76 -1.79 -8.26
N GLY A 168 33.67 -2.45 -9.41
CA GLY A 168 34.61 -2.38 -10.51
C GLY A 168 33.91 -1.70 -11.68
N ALA A 169 34.69 -1.28 -12.68
CA ALA A 169 34.19 -0.69 -13.92
C ALA A 169 32.97 -1.45 -14.48
N ALA A 170 32.10 -0.73 -15.20
CA ALA A 170 30.96 -1.31 -15.92
C ALA A 170 31.39 -2.65 -16.54
N PRO A 171 30.67 -3.76 -16.25
CA PRO A 171 31.08 -5.07 -16.73
C PRO A 171 31.34 -4.98 -18.23
N ALA A 172 32.40 -5.64 -18.69
CA ALA A 172 32.69 -5.70 -20.12
C ALA A 172 31.43 -6.23 -20.81
N VAL A 173 30.80 -5.37 -21.61
CA VAL A 173 29.69 -5.75 -22.48
C VAL A 173 30.24 -6.83 -23.39
N ASP A 174 29.68 -8.04 -23.35
CA ASP A 174 29.96 -9.02 -24.38
C ASP A 174 29.42 -8.43 -25.70
N PRO A 175 30.28 -8.03 -26.65
CA PRO A 175 29.83 -7.41 -27.90
C PRO A 175 29.06 -8.39 -28.79
N HIS A 176 29.09 -9.68 -28.46
CA HIS A 176 28.36 -10.74 -29.12
C HIS A 176 27.10 -11.18 -28.38
N ALA A 177 26.84 -10.66 -27.17
CA ALA A 177 25.55 -10.84 -26.53
C ALA A 177 24.46 -10.21 -27.43
N PHE A 178 23.40 -10.98 -27.70
CA PHE A 178 22.31 -10.57 -28.59
C PHE A 178 22.71 -10.30 -30.05
N ALA A 179 23.27 -11.32 -30.71
CA ALA A 179 23.59 -11.27 -32.15
C ALA A 179 22.37 -10.98 -33.07
N SER A 180 21.15 -11.07 -32.55
CA SER A 180 19.92 -10.70 -33.26
C SER A 180 18.99 -9.90 -32.34
N ALA A 181 18.24 -8.97 -32.93
CA ALA A 181 17.24 -8.20 -32.23
C ALA A 181 16.00 -9.05 -31.95
N ALA A 182 15.63 -9.15 -30.68
CA ALA A 182 14.40 -9.76 -30.21
C ALA A 182 13.63 -8.71 -29.41
N ARG A 183 12.30 -8.72 -29.53
CA ARG A 183 11.43 -7.76 -28.84
C ARG A 183 10.41 -8.48 -27.95
N GLY A 184 10.18 -7.91 -26.78
CA GLY A 184 9.29 -8.43 -25.76
C GLY A 184 8.62 -7.33 -24.95
N ILE A 185 7.72 -7.72 -24.05
CA ILE A 185 6.96 -6.83 -23.18
C ILE A 185 7.03 -7.36 -21.74
N ALA A 186 7.41 -6.49 -20.81
CA ALA A 186 7.24 -6.69 -19.37
C ALA A 186 5.81 -6.27 -19.02
N LEU A 187 4.96 -7.25 -18.74
CA LEU A 187 3.50 -7.05 -18.65
C LEU A 187 3.13 -6.16 -17.47
N ASP A 188 3.78 -6.38 -16.32
CA ASP A 188 3.46 -5.77 -15.02
C ASP A 188 4.00 -4.33 -14.88
N SER A 189 4.99 -3.94 -15.69
CA SER A 189 5.50 -2.57 -15.75
C SER A 189 5.07 -1.81 -17.00
N HIS A 190 4.34 -2.48 -17.90
CA HIS A 190 3.86 -1.93 -19.17
C HIS A 190 4.98 -1.38 -20.07
N LEU A 191 6.15 -2.03 -20.05
CA LEU A 191 7.34 -1.64 -20.81
C LEU A 191 7.63 -2.64 -21.92
N TRP A 192 8.11 -2.13 -23.06
CA TRP A 192 8.72 -2.96 -24.08
C TRP A 192 10.23 -3.04 -23.86
N VAL A 193 10.79 -4.18 -24.25
CA VAL A 193 12.21 -4.50 -24.14
C VAL A 193 12.69 -5.00 -25.50
N GLU A 194 13.78 -4.45 -25.99
CA GLU A 194 14.40 -4.87 -27.25
C GLU A 194 15.87 -5.18 -27.06
N THR A 195 16.30 -6.37 -27.45
CA THR A 195 17.72 -6.73 -27.45
C THR A 195 18.42 -6.10 -28.65
N ALA A 196 19.62 -5.60 -28.44
CA ALA A 196 20.51 -5.06 -29.46
C ALA A 196 21.93 -5.55 -29.17
N LEU A 197 22.84 -5.47 -30.14
CA LEU A 197 24.24 -5.90 -29.98
C LEU A 197 24.85 -5.40 -28.65
N GLY A 198 25.07 -6.31 -27.72
CA GLY A 198 25.62 -6.08 -26.38
C GLY A 198 24.73 -5.29 -25.39
N SER A 199 23.49 -4.95 -25.74
CA SER A 199 22.65 -4.09 -24.89
C SER A 199 21.16 -4.38 -25.00
N VAL A 200 20.39 -3.80 -24.08
CA VAL A 200 18.94 -3.89 -24.06
C VAL A 200 18.37 -2.48 -24.04
N VAL A 201 17.37 -2.22 -24.87
CA VAL A 201 16.65 -0.95 -24.93
C VAL A 201 15.29 -1.13 -24.27
N VAL A 202 14.91 -0.17 -23.44
CA VAL A 202 13.64 -0.18 -22.70
C VAL A 202 12.85 1.07 -23.05
N GLY A 203 11.53 0.92 -23.20
CA GLY A 203 10.60 2.04 -23.38
C GLY A 203 9.17 1.70 -22.93
N VAL A 204 8.29 2.69 -22.93
CA VAL A 204 6.88 2.50 -22.54
C VAL A 204 6.08 1.93 -23.70
N THR A 205 5.11 1.06 -23.40
CA THR A 205 4.19 0.52 -24.42
C THR A 205 3.23 1.59 -24.95
N SER A 206 2.71 1.38 -26.15
CA SER A 206 1.69 2.26 -26.76
C SER A 206 0.36 2.29 -25.99
N ALA A 207 0.09 1.30 -25.13
CA ALA A 207 -1.10 1.32 -24.27
C ALA A 207 -0.92 2.28 -23.09
N LEU A 208 0.19 2.18 -22.36
CA LEU A 208 0.51 3.12 -21.28
C LEU A 208 0.66 4.54 -21.82
N ALA A 209 1.36 4.72 -22.95
CA ALA A 209 1.57 6.03 -23.56
C ALA A 209 0.29 6.76 -23.99
N ARG A 210 -0.80 6.03 -24.26
CA ARG A 210 -2.11 6.64 -24.59
C ARG A 210 -2.80 7.26 -23.38
N ASP A 211 -2.51 6.75 -22.18
CA ASP A 211 -3.04 7.30 -20.93
C ASP A 211 -2.21 8.48 -20.42
N LEU A 212 -1.04 8.71 -21.02
CA LEU A 212 -0.17 9.83 -20.67
C LEU A 212 -0.69 11.15 -21.29
N PRO A 213 -0.92 12.21 -20.48
CA PRO A 213 -1.26 13.54 -20.96
C PRO A 213 -0.18 14.14 -21.87
N ARG A 214 -0.50 15.21 -22.60
CA ARG A 214 0.42 15.81 -23.60
C ARG A 214 1.55 16.64 -22.97
N ASP A 215 1.45 17.05 -21.72
CA ASP A 215 2.37 17.91 -20.98
C ASP A 215 3.39 17.12 -20.15
N LEU A 216 4.18 16.28 -20.83
CA LEU A 216 5.11 15.36 -20.18
C LEU A 216 6.37 16.03 -19.64
N ARG A 217 6.78 15.62 -18.44
CA ARG A 217 8.09 15.86 -17.82
C ARG A 217 8.72 14.52 -17.43
N LEU A 218 10.02 14.39 -17.67
CA LEU A 218 10.75 13.14 -17.46
C LEU A 218 11.90 13.31 -16.49
N SER A 219 12.04 12.32 -15.60
CA SER A 219 13.22 12.10 -14.78
C SER A 219 13.83 10.78 -15.19
N LEU A 220 15.03 10.82 -15.78
CA LEU A 220 15.79 9.64 -16.23
C LEU A 220 17.10 9.54 -15.41
N PRO A 221 17.64 8.33 -15.20
CA PRO A 221 18.87 8.11 -14.45
C PRO A 221 20.08 8.60 -15.23
N ASP A 222 21.18 8.88 -14.51
CA ASP A 222 22.44 9.23 -15.15
C ASP A 222 23.07 8.01 -15.85
N PRO A 223 23.67 8.18 -17.05
CA PRO A 223 24.52 7.16 -17.64
C PRO A 223 25.61 6.71 -16.66
N GLY A 224 25.81 5.40 -16.54
CA GLY A 224 26.70 4.77 -15.57
C GLY A 224 26.03 4.36 -14.26
N ALA A 225 24.76 4.73 -14.02
CA ALA A 225 23.97 4.19 -12.92
C ALA A 225 23.83 2.66 -13.06
N VAL A 226 23.82 1.95 -11.94
CA VAL A 226 23.56 0.51 -11.91
C VAL A 226 22.15 0.32 -11.36
N LEU A 227 21.32 -0.36 -12.15
CA LEU A 227 19.95 -0.72 -11.79
C LEU A 227 19.88 -2.24 -11.66
N GLU A 228 19.22 -2.73 -10.63
CA GLU A 228 18.76 -4.12 -10.56
C GLU A 228 17.34 -4.20 -11.18
N ALA A 229 16.91 -5.38 -11.61
CA ALA A 229 15.53 -5.56 -12.07
C ALA A 229 14.56 -5.21 -10.93
N GLY A 230 13.53 -4.43 -11.23
CA GLY A 230 12.59 -3.86 -10.27
C GLY A 230 12.98 -2.51 -9.68
N ASP A 231 14.22 -2.04 -9.87
CA ASP A 231 14.62 -0.70 -9.43
C ASP A 231 13.87 0.39 -10.19
N HIS A 232 13.61 1.54 -9.55
CA HIS A 232 13.03 2.68 -10.24
C HIS A 232 14.00 3.22 -11.30
N ALA A 233 13.52 3.26 -12.54
CA ALA A 233 14.30 3.54 -13.72
C ALA A 233 13.90 4.85 -14.41
N ALA A 234 12.70 5.38 -14.20
CA ALA A 234 12.31 6.71 -14.67
C ALA A 234 11.00 7.17 -14.01
N THR A 235 10.80 8.49 -13.92
CA THR A 235 9.48 9.06 -13.61
C THR A 235 8.94 9.79 -14.83
N VAL A 236 7.70 9.51 -15.22
CA VAL A 236 6.95 10.28 -16.20
C VAL A 236 5.88 11.08 -15.47
N SER A 237 5.93 12.40 -15.54
CA SER A 237 5.02 13.28 -14.79
C SER A 237 4.31 14.27 -15.70
N THR A 238 3.12 14.69 -15.29
CA THR A 238 2.23 15.64 -15.97
C THR A 238 1.72 16.68 -14.97
N GLY A 239 0.90 17.62 -15.40
CA GLY A 239 0.18 18.51 -14.48
C GLY A 239 -0.83 17.80 -13.57
N GLU A 240 -1.28 16.60 -13.95
CA GLU A 240 -2.39 15.87 -13.30
C GLU A 240 -1.94 14.60 -12.55
N GLY A 241 -0.64 14.31 -12.55
CA GLY A 241 -0.12 13.12 -11.88
C GLY A 241 1.25 12.68 -12.36
N ALA A 242 1.78 11.66 -11.69
CA ALA A 242 3.07 11.07 -12.03
C ALA A 242 2.98 9.55 -12.07
N PHE A 243 3.76 8.97 -12.96
CA PHE A 243 3.90 7.56 -13.24
C PHE A 243 5.35 7.15 -13.00
N GLY A 244 5.56 6.04 -12.29
CA GLY A 244 6.88 5.42 -12.21
C GLY A 244 7.15 4.54 -13.43
N VAL A 245 8.42 4.23 -13.65
CA VAL A 245 8.90 3.23 -14.59
C VAL A 245 9.93 2.40 -13.83
N TRP A 246 9.74 1.09 -13.78
CA TRP A 246 10.59 0.15 -13.06
C TRP A 246 11.40 -0.68 -14.05
N ALA A 247 12.69 -0.85 -13.78
CA ALA A 247 13.61 -1.55 -14.68
C ALA A 247 13.16 -2.99 -14.88
N PRO A 248 12.81 -3.41 -16.11
CA PRO A 248 12.38 -4.80 -16.36
C PRO A 248 13.57 -5.78 -16.36
N VAL A 249 14.80 -5.25 -16.51
CA VAL A 249 16.05 -6.00 -16.50
C VAL A 249 17.11 -5.22 -15.74
N GLY A 250 17.98 -5.91 -15.02
CA GLY A 250 19.09 -5.31 -14.27
C GLY A 250 20.30 -5.09 -15.16
N GLY A 251 21.01 -3.98 -14.96
CA GLY A 251 22.18 -3.64 -15.76
C GLY A 251 22.77 -2.27 -15.45
N SER A 252 23.87 -1.96 -16.13
CA SER A 252 24.44 -0.61 -16.11
C SER A 252 23.78 0.25 -17.18
N VAL A 253 23.33 1.45 -16.83
CA VAL A 253 22.77 2.42 -17.78
C VAL A 253 23.87 2.87 -18.74
N LEU A 254 23.78 2.46 -20.00
CA LEU A 254 24.71 2.85 -21.05
C LEU A 254 24.36 4.22 -21.61
N ALA A 255 23.06 4.47 -21.80
CA ALA A 255 22.56 5.73 -22.33
C ALA A 255 21.10 5.94 -21.94
N VAL A 256 20.71 7.21 -21.84
CA VAL A 256 19.30 7.64 -21.81
C VAL A 256 19.00 8.37 -23.11
N ASN A 257 17.74 8.41 -23.52
CA ASN A 257 17.38 9.00 -24.81
C ASN A 257 17.51 10.54 -24.77
N PRO A 258 18.49 11.13 -25.48
CA PRO A 258 18.73 12.57 -25.43
C PRO A 258 17.59 13.37 -26.06
N ARG A 259 16.79 12.74 -26.95
CA ARG A 259 15.66 13.40 -27.62
C ARG A 259 14.52 13.70 -26.64
N LEU A 260 14.38 12.89 -25.60
CA LEU A 260 13.35 13.07 -24.58
C LEU A 260 13.61 14.29 -23.68
N ALA A 261 14.85 14.73 -23.54
CA ALA A 261 15.17 15.97 -22.83
C ALA A 261 14.68 17.21 -23.59
N ALA A 262 14.75 17.18 -24.93
CA ALA A 262 14.29 18.27 -25.79
C ALA A 262 12.79 18.19 -26.11
N ASP A 263 12.24 16.97 -26.18
CA ASP A 263 10.87 16.72 -26.60
C ASP A 263 10.29 15.49 -25.84
N PRO A 264 9.86 15.67 -24.58
CA PRO A 264 9.23 14.61 -23.79
C PRO A 264 7.99 14.02 -24.46
N GLY A 265 7.28 14.83 -25.27
CA GLY A 265 6.08 14.40 -26.01
C GLY A 265 6.35 13.30 -27.04
N LEU A 266 7.61 13.02 -27.36
CA LEU A 266 8.01 11.87 -28.16
C LEU A 266 7.57 10.54 -27.54
N LEU A 267 7.48 10.43 -26.21
CA LEU A 267 6.93 9.24 -25.53
C LEU A 267 5.46 8.99 -25.90
N ALA A 268 4.68 10.04 -26.13
CA ALA A 268 3.27 9.89 -26.53
C ALA A 268 3.13 9.66 -28.05
N ARG A 269 4.01 10.26 -28.86
CA ARG A 269 3.90 10.23 -30.34
C ARG A 269 4.52 8.99 -30.97
N ASP A 270 5.64 8.50 -30.42
CA ASP A 270 6.35 7.32 -30.93
C ASP A 270 6.93 6.49 -29.77
N PRO A 271 6.08 5.97 -28.86
CA PRO A 271 6.51 5.27 -27.64
C PRO A 271 7.40 4.04 -27.91
N GLU A 272 7.14 3.36 -29.02
CA GLU A 272 7.76 2.09 -29.37
C GLU A 272 8.90 2.21 -30.40
N GLY A 273 9.09 3.39 -30.99
CA GLY A 273 10.21 3.70 -31.88
C GLY A 273 11.20 4.68 -31.23
N ALA A 274 11.11 5.95 -31.63
CA ALA A 274 12.02 7.00 -31.21
C ALA A 274 11.89 7.39 -29.71
N GLY A 275 10.81 6.98 -29.03
CA GLY A 275 10.50 7.26 -27.63
C GLY A 275 11.09 6.28 -26.61
N TRP A 276 12.14 5.51 -26.96
CA TRP A 276 12.86 4.68 -25.98
C TRP A 276 13.34 5.52 -24.79
N LEU A 277 13.38 4.94 -23.58
CA LEU A 277 13.77 5.65 -22.37
C LEU A 277 15.27 5.56 -22.12
N LEU A 278 15.77 4.32 -22.03
CA LEU A 278 17.12 4.02 -21.60
C LEU A 278 17.65 2.72 -22.24
N ARG A 279 18.97 2.62 -22.30
CA ARG A 279 19.73 1.48 -22.80
C ARG A 279 20.59 0.93 -21.68
N LEU A 280 20.53 -0.38 -21.47
CA LEU A 280 21.23 -1.09 -20.41
C LEU A 280 22.27 -2.06 -20.98
N ALA A 281 23.40 -2.20 -20.29
CA ALA A 281 24.25 -3.37 -20.35
C ALA A 281 23.72 -4.38 -19.32
N PRO A 282 23.00 -5.43 -19.75
CA PRO A 282 22.39 -6.35 -18.81
C PRO A 282 23.44 -7.13 -18.03
N ARG A 283 23.14 -7.40 -16.76
CA ARG A 283 24.06 -8.10 -15.84
C ARG A 283 23.73 -9.59 -15.70
N ASP A 284 22.44 -9.93 -15.60
CA ASP A 284 21.95 -11.31 -15.46
C ASP A 284 20.82 -11.59 -16.46
N TRP A 285 21.16 -11.52 -17.75
CA TRP A 285 20.18 -11.57 -18.82
C TRP A 285 19.33 -12.86 -18.81
N GLU A 286 19.94 -14.02 -18.53
CA GLU A 286 19.20 -15.29 -18.56
C GLU A 286 18.10 -15.37 -17.50
N ALA A 287 18.28 -14.68 -16.37
CA ALA A 287 17.26 -14.55 -15.33
C ALA A 287 16.23 -13.50 -15.73
N ASP A 288 16.69 -12.29 -16.05
CA ASP A 288 15.83 -11.14 -16.30
C ASP A 288 14.93 -11.31 -17.54
N ALA A 289 15.44 -11.98 -18.58
CA ALA A 289 14.67 -12.25 -19.80
C ALA A 289 13.43 -13.12 -19.54
N ARG A 290 13.36 -13.86 -18.43
CA ARG A 290 12.19 -14.69 -18.09
C ARG A 290 10.99 -13.88 -17.60
N ALA A 291 11.24 -12.68 -17.06
CA ALA A 291 10.20 -11.75 -16.65
C ALA A 291 9.60 -10.98 -17.85
N VAL A 292 10.23 -11.10 -19.02
CA VAL A 292 9.77 -10.47 -20.25
C VAL A 292 9.07 -11.51 -21.12
N THR A 293 7.90 -11.16 -21.64
CA THR A 293 7.18 -11.98 -22.60
C THR A 293 7.71 -11.69 -24.00
N TRP A 294 8.26 -12.69 -24.69
CA TRP A 294 8.95 -12.52 -25.98
C TRP A 294 8.12 -12.95 -27.20
N GLY A 295 8.43 -12.34 -28.35
CA GLY A 295 7.96 -12.81 -29.66
C GLY A 295 6.49 -12.52 -29.94
N ALA A 296 5.93 -13.20 -30.94
CA ALA A 296 4.62 -12.88 -31.51
C ALA A 296 3.43 -13.06 -30.55
N ALA A 297 3.62 -13.71 -29.39
CA ALA A 297 2.59 -13.86 -28.36
C ALA A 297 2.50 -12.66 -27.40
N ALA A 298 3.59 -11.89 -27.25
CA ALA A 298 3.71 -10.83 -26.26
C ALA A 298 2.62 -9.77 -26.39
N ALA A 299 2.38 -9.27 -27.61
CA ALA A 299 1.36 -8.26 -27.86
C ALA A 299 -0.06 -8.75 -27.51
N ARG A 300 -0.37 -10.03 -27.78
CA ARG A 300 -1.69 -10.59 -27.45
C ARG A 300 -1.88 -10.75 -25.94
N GLN A 301 -0.87 -11.25 -25.23
CA GLN A 301 -0.92 -11.41 -23.78
C GLN A 301 -0.99 -10.07 -23.06
N TYR A 302 -0.23 -9.08 -23.55
CA TYR A 302 -0.28 -7.72 -23.04
C TYR A 302 -1.66 -7.08 -23.24
N ALA A 303 -2.26 -7.19 -24.43
CA ALA A 303 -3.61 -6.68 -24.68
C ALA A 303 -4.66 -7.32 -23.74
N ALA A 304 -4.54 -8.61 -23.43
CA ALA A 304 -5.42 -9.29 -22.48
C ALA A 304 -5.22 -8.81 -21.03
N CYS A 305 -3.96 -8.54 -20.63
CA CYS A 305 -3.61 -7.98 -19.33
C CYS A 305 -4.29 -6.61 -19.13
N VAL A 306 -4.05 -5.68 -20.05
CA VAL A 306 -4.62 -4.33 -20.01
C VAL A 306 -6.15 -4.35 -20.01
N ALA A 307 -6.78 -5.20 -20.83
CA ALA A 307 -8.23 -5.30 -20.88
C ALA A 307 -8.84 -5.82 -19.56
N ARG A 308 -8.18 -6.77 -18.89
CA ARG A 308 -8.60 -7.29 -17.59
C ARG A 308 -8.52 -6.21 -16.51
N ASP A 309 -7.44 -5.44 -16.50
CA ASP A 309 -7.21 -4.45 -15.44
C ASP A 309 -8.06 -3.19 -15.66
N ALA A 310 -8.31 -2.81 -16.91
CA ALA A 310 -9.30 -1.79 -17.27
C ALA A 310 -10.71 -2.13 -16.75
N ALA A 311 -11.12 -3.41 -16.81
CA ALA A 311 -12.43 -3.85 -16.29
C ALA A 311 -12.57 -3.69 -14.77
N ARG A 312 -11.45 -3.52 -14.04
CA ARG A 312 -11.41 -3.29 -12.59
C ARG A 312 -11.37 -1.81 -12.21
N GLY A 313 -11.37 -0.91 -13.20
CA GLY A 313 -11.54 0.54 -13.04
C GLY A 313 -10.40 1.35 -13.64
N ASP A 314 -9.14 1.00 -13.36
CA ASP A 314 -7.96 1.72 -13.84
C ASP A 314 -6.87 0.71 -14.22
N ALA A 315 -6.55 0.66 -15.50
CA ALA A 315 -5.60 -0.31 -16.08
C ALA A 315 -4.14 -0.04 -15.70
N PHE A 316 -3.86 1.13 -15.11
CA PHE A 316 -2.51 1.61 -14.82
C PHE A 316 -2.38 2.11 -13.36
N ALA A 317 -3.23 1.61 -12.47
CA ALA A 317 -3.29 2.06 -11.08
C ALA A 317 -2.01 1.74 -10.28
N ASP A 318 -1.36 0.63 -10.61
CA ASP A 318 -0.08 0.14 -10.11
C ASP A 318 1.08 1.11 -10.40
N VAL A 319 0.97 1.87 -11.49
CA VAL A 319 2.02 2.81 -11.90
C VAL A 319 1.74 4.27 -11.50
N ARG A 320 0.57 4.63 -10.93
CA ARG A 320 0.17 6.02 -10.55
C ARG A 320 0.57 6.43 -9.12
N LEU A 321 1.39 7.49 -8.99
CA LEU A 321 2.01 7.91 -7.72
C LEU A 321 1.11 8.73 -6.77
N GLU A 322 0.05 9.40 -7.23
CA GLU A 322 -0.77 10.30 -6.39
C GLU A 322 -1.66 9.57 -5.37
N ARG A 323 -2.09 8.35 -5.71
CA ARG A 323 -2.95 7.52 -4.85
C ARG A 323 -2.22 6.98 -3.61
N LEU A 324 -0.89 7.05 -3.60
CA LEU A 324 -0.02 6.52 -2.55
C LEU A 324 0.22 7.51 -1.39
N ARG A 325 -0.20 8.79 -1.49
CA ARG A 325 0.18 9.87 -0.55
C ARG A 325 -0.82 10.21 0.58
N ALA A 326 -1.90 9.44 0.78
CA ALA A 326 -3.08 9.89 1.56
C ALA A 326 -3.30 9.27 2.97
N LEU A 327 -2.29 8.76 3.70
CA LEU A 327 -2.47 8.03 4.98
C LEU A 327 -1.77 8.67 6.24
N PRO A 328 -2.33 8.56 7.49
CA PRO A 328 -1.87 9.30 8.70
C PRO A 328 -0.84 8.59 9.64
N PRO A 329 -0.17 9.28 10.59
CA PRO A 329 1.05 8.81 11.33
C PRO A 329 0.85 8.31 12.80
N VAL A 330 1.68 7.36 13.32
CA VAL A 330 1.52 6.74 14.68
C VAL A 330 2.86 6.34 15.39
N ARG A 331 2.91 6.30 16.74
CA ARG A 331 4.11 6.25 17.62
C ARG A 331 4.52 4.91 18.28
N SER A 332 3.71 3.83 18.30
CA SER A 332 4.17 2.46 18.67
C SER A 332 3.15 1.38 18.27
N ALA A 333 3.54 0.09 18.20
CA ALA A 333 2.63 -1.02 17.84
C ALA A 333 1.53 -1.27 18.90
N ALA A 334 1.85 -1.08 20.18
CA ALA A 334 0.85 -1.11 21.25
C ALA A 334 -0.10 0.10 21.17
N ASP A 335 0.40 1.29 20.79
CA ASP A 335 -0.43 2.48 20.55
C ASP A 335 -1.26 2.36 19.28
N VAL A 336 -0.77 1.67 18.23
CA VAL A 336 -1.51 1.35 17.01
C VAL A 336 -2.63 0.36 17.32
N LEU A 337 -2.34 -0.71 18.05
CA LEU A 337 -3.37 -1.67 18.45
C LEU A 337 -4.34 -1.06 19.46
N ALA A 338 -3.88 -0.20 20.37
CA ALA A 338 -4.72 0.54 21.29
C ALA A 338 -5.54 1.61 20.57
N ALA A 339 -5.01 2.30 19.57
CA ALA A 339 -5.73 3.31 18.80
C ALA A 339 -6.68 2.70 17.77
N LEU A 340 -6.34 1.57 17.15
CA LEU A 340 -7.21 0.83 16.23
C LEU A 340 -8.31 0.10 17.01
N ARG A 341 -7.99 -0.49 18.17
CA ARG A 341 -9.03 -0.98 19.10
C ARG A 341 -9.87 0.18 19.60
N ALA A 342 -9.27 1.27 20.09
CA ALA A 342 -10.02 2.45 20.50
C ALA A 342 -10.79 3.12 19.36
N ARG A 343 -10.44 2.93 18.08
CA ARG A 343 -11.15 3.48 16.92
C ARG A 343 -12.24 2.54 16.39
N ARG A 344 -12.06 1.23 16.58
CA ARG A 344 -13.05 0.17 16.32
C ARG A 344 -14.07 0.05 17.45
N GLU A 345 -13.64 0.33 18.68
CA GLU A 345 -14.44 0.40 19.90
C GLU A 345 -14.92 1.84 20.17
N ALA A 346 -14.35 2.84 19.48
CA ALA A 346 -14.92 4.18 19.47
C ALA A 346 -16.25 4.09 18.75
N PRO A 347 -17.33 4.59 19.36
CA PRO A 347 -18.60 4.68 18.66
C PRO A 347 -18.38 5.49 17.38
N ARG A 348 -18.84 4.93 16.25
CA ARG A 348 -18.72 5.51 14.90
C ARG A 348 -19.22 6.96 14.83
N PHE A 349 -20.06 7.33 15.79
CA PHE A 349 -20.42 8.70 16.11
C PHE A 349 -20.01 9.00 17.55
N ALA A 350 -19.23 10.07 17.77
CA ALA A 350 -18.73 10.43 19.10
C ALA A 350 -19.84 10.71 20.12
N ASP A 351 -20.97 11.25 19.65
CA ASP A 351 -22.17 11.54 20.43
C ASP A 351 -23.40 11.63 19.49
N ALA A 352 -24.59 11.77 20.05
CA ALA A 352 -25.83 11.96 19.31
C ALA A 352 -25.79 13.18 18.36
N GLY A 353 -25.03 14.23 18.70
CA GLY A 353 -24.87 15.42 17.87
C GLY A 353 -24.01 15.17 16.63
N ALA A 354 -22.95 14.38 16.74
CA ALA A 354 -22.13 13.94 15.61
C ALA A 354 -22.95 13.07 14.64
N LEU A 355 -23.77 12.18 15.19
CA LEU A 355 -24.73 11.40 14.44
C LEU A 355 -25.73 12.28 13.69
N GLN A 356 -26.30 13.27 14.38
CA GLN A 356 -27.27 14.20 13.78
C GLN A 356 -26.65 15.02 12.64
N ARG A 357 -25.43 15.52 12.81
CA ARG A 357 -24.72 16.27 11.76
C ARG A 357 -24.46 15.42 10.52
N GLU A 358 -24.08 14.15 10.72
CA GLU A 358 -23.71 13.27 9.62
C GLU A 358 -24.93 12.60 8.97
N LEU A 359 -25.64 11.73 9.70
CA LEU A 359 -26.80 11.01 9.19
C LEU A 359 -27.99 11.96 8.97
N GLY A 360 -28.31 12.78 9.99
CA GLY A 360 -29.42 13.72 9.90
C GLY A 360 -29.18 14.80 8.84
N GLY A 361 -28.00 15.42 8.83
CA GLY A 361 -27.64 16.45 7.85
C GLY A 361 -27.74 15.96 6.40
N ARG A 362 -27.20 14.77 6.08
CA ARG A 362 -27.26 14.20 4.73
C ARG A 362 -28.69 13.84 4.31
N LEU A 363 -29.47 13.24 5.22
CA LEU A 363 -30.88 12.93 4.95
C LEU A 363 -31.70 14.20 4.74
N GLY A 364 -31.50 15.22 5.58
CA GLY A 364 -32.13 16.52 5.46
C GLY A 364 -31.78 17.22 4.14
N ALA A 365 -30.50 17.19 3.74
CA ALA A 365 -30.03 17.74 2.47
C ALA A 365 -30.64 17.02 1.26
N ALA A 366 -30.66 15.68 1.28
CA ALA A 366 -31.27 14.88 0.21
C ALA A 366 -32.77 15.15 0.07
N LEU A 367 -33.49 15.24 1.19
CA LEU A 367 -34.89 15.64 1.20
C LEU A 367 -35.06 17.09 0.70
N GLY A 368 -34.20 18.01 1.10
CA GLY A 368 -34.25 19.41 0.66
C GLY A 368 -34.02 19.59 -0.84
N ALA A 369 -33.06 18.86 -1.41
CA ALA A 369 -32.60 19.00 -2.79
C ALA A 369 -33.58 18.45 -3.83
N ASP A 370 -34.36 17.40 -3.51
CA ASP A 370 -35.23 16.73 -4.47
C ASP A 370 -36.71 16.76 -4.04
N ALA A 371 -37.47 17.68 -4.65
CA ALA A 371 -38.91 17.80 -4.45
C ALA A 371 -39.71 16.57 -4.94
N ARG A 372 -39.24 15.86 -5.97
CA ARG A 372 -39.89 14.66 -6.48
C ARG A 372 -39.68 13.49 -5.53
N LEU A 373 -38.47 13.34 -4.98
CA LEU A 373 -38.16 12.37 -3.95
C LEU A 373 -39.01 12.60 -2.69
N ARG A 374 -39.11 13.85 -2.22
CA ARG A 374 -40.00 14.20 -1.08
C ARG A 374 -41.45 13.82 -1.32
N ALA A 375 -42.01 14.16 -2.49
CA ALA A 375 -43.39 13.82 -2.82
C ALA A 375 -43.58 12.30 -3.02
N HIS A 376 -42.57 11.58 -3.48
CA HIS A 376 -42.60 10.11 -3.57
C HIS A 376 -42.63 9.47 -2.19
N LEU A 377 -41.74 9.88 -1.30
CA LEU A 377 -41.66 9.36 0.07
C LEU A 377 -42.92 9.73 0.88
N GLY A 378 -43.45 10.94 0.72
CA GLY A 378 -44.67 11.42 1.40
C GLY A 378 -45.95 10.66 1.05
N ARG A 379 -45.95 9.79 0.03
CA ARG A 379 -47.07 8.88 -0.28
C ARG A 379 -47.17 7.68 0.65
N LEU A 380 -46.12 7.41 1.44
CA LEU A 380 -46.12 6.32 2.41
C LEU A 380 -47.07 6.62 3.58
N GLY A 381 -47.29 7.88 3.94
CA GLY A 381 -48.24 8.23 5.01
C GLY A 381 -47.85 7.67 6.38
N HIS A 382 -46.56 7.39 6.59
CA HIS A 382 -46.04 6.79 7.82
C HIS A 382 -44.99 7.69 8.45
N VAL A 383 -44.83 7.55 9.76
CA VAL A 383 -43.65 8.04 10.48
C VAL A 383 -42.72 6.85 10.67
N VAL A 384 -41.44 7.03 10.37
CA VAL A 384 -40.40 6.02 10.62
C VAL A 384 -39.44 6.58 11.65
N ARG A 385 -39.36 5.92 12.79
CA ARG A 385 -38.49 6.29 13.91
C ARG A 385 -37.32 5.31 13.98
N PHE A 386 -36.12 5.84 13.86
CA PHE A 386 -34.89 5.11 14.11
C PHE A 386 -34.43 5.41 15.53
N VAL A 387 -34.50 4.41 16.40
CA VAL A 387 -33.95 4.44 17.76
C VAL A 387 -32.59 3.78 17.70
N LEU A 388 -31.55 4.61 17.72
CA LEU A 388 -30.18 4.18 17.52
C LEU A 388 -29.49 4.03 18.87
N HIS A 389 -28.72 2.97 19.03
CA HIS A 389 -27.80 2.81 20.15
C HIS A 389 -26.35 2.93 19.66
N GLU A 390 -25.47 3.34 20.57
CA GLU A 390 -24.03 3.48 20.34
C GLU A 390 -23.67 4.47 19.21
N PRO A 391 -23.86 5.79 19.42
CA PRO A 391 -24.42 6.43 20.62
C PRO A 391 -25.95 6.45 20.61
N ASP A 392 -26.55 6.64 21.78
CA ASP A 392 -28.00 6.77 21.92
C ASP A 392 -28.51 8.01 21.18
N ALA A 393 -29.34 7.80 20.17
CA ALA A 393 -29.93 8.86 19.37
C ALA A 393 -31.29 8.46 18.79
N GLU A 394 -32.09 9.45 18.42
CA GLU A 394 -33.35 9.24 17.73
C GLU A 394 -33.39 10.06 16.44
N LEU A 395 -33.67 9.41 15.31
CA LEU A 395 -33.96 10.07 14.04
C LEU A 395 -35.40 9.79 13.66
N VAL A 396 -36.19 10.84 13.43
CA VAL A 396 -37.60 10.71 13.03
C VAL A 396 -37.79 11.22 11.63
N LEU A 397 -38.28 10.35 10.75
CA LEU A 397 -38.68 10.67 9.38
C LEU A 397 -40.21 10.67 9.30
N ASP A 398 -40.81 11.84 9.17
CA ASP A 398 -42.25 11.99 8.96
C ASP A 398 -42.55 12.09 7.47
N LEU A 399 -43.28 11.10 6.95
CA LEU A 399 -43.62 10.93 5.54
C LEU A 399 -45.12 11.12 5.29
N ARG A 400 -45.79 11.92 6.13
CA ARG A 400 -47.22 12.24 6.00
C ARG A 400 -47.45 13.51 5.20
N ASP A 401 -48.73 13.78 4.90
CA ASP A 401 -49.21 15.03 4.30
C ASP A 401 -48.54 15.42 2.97
N GLY A 402 -48.12 14.42 2.18
CA GLY A 402 -47.54 14.62 0.85
C GLY A 402 -46.10 15.14 0.85
N GLY A 403 -45.42 15.14 1.99
CA GLY A 403 -44.01 15.54 2.11
C GLY A 403 -43.19 14.60 3.00
N ALA A 404 -41.87 14.79 3.01
CA ALA A 404 -40.96 14.10 3.90
C ALA A 404 -40.15 15.12 4.71
N ARG A 405 -40.11 14.95 6.04
CA ARG A 405 -39.42 15.83 7.00
C ARG A 405 -38.57 15.01 7.96
N LEU A 406 -37.41 15.53 8.33
CA LEU A 406 -36.53 14.97 9.35
C LEU A 406 -36.74 15.72 10.68
N ASP A 407 -36.65 15.00 11.80
CA ASP A 407 -36.78 15.50 13.18
C ASP A 407 -38.17 16.00 13.58
N ALA A 408 -39.20 15.58 12.86
CA ALA A 408 -40.57 15.91 13.24
C ALA A 408 -40.97 15.13 14.51
N ALA A 409 -41.32 15.85 15.57
CA ALA A 409 -41.88 15.30 16.80
C ALA A 409 -43.30 14.76 16.55
N ALA A 410 -43.41 13.61 15.89
CA ALA A 410 -44.67 12.97 15.54
C ALA A 410 -44.89 11.70 16.37
N PRO A 411 -46.04 11.56 17.06
CA PRO A 411 -46.41 10.31 17.71
C PRO A 411 -46.93 9.27 16.71
N GLY A 412 -46.49 8.02 16.85
CA GLY A 412 -46.99 6.85 16.12
C GLY A 412 -46.28 6.57 14.79
N GLY A 413 -45.81 5.33 14.58
CA GLY A 413 -45.07 4.95 13.38
C GLY A 413 -44.35 3.59 13.45
N LEU A 414 -43.62 3.26 12.38
CA LEU A 414 -42.69 2.13 12.33
C LEU A 414 -41.44 2.50 13.13
N GLU A 415 -41.16 1.76 14.19
CA GLU A 415 -39.92 1.92 14.97
C GLU A 415 -38.89 0.88 14.51
N LEU A 416 -37.66 1.34 14.31
CA LEU A 416 -36.48 0.55 13.96
C LEU A 416 -35.42 0.78 15.03
N ARG A 417 -35.03 -0.28 15.73
CA ARG A 417 -33.95 -0.25 16.73
C ARG A 417 -32.73 -0.98 16.19
N CYS A 418 -31.59 -0.33 16.18
CA CYS A 418 -30.32 -0.90 15.73
C CYS A 418 -29.15 -0.03 16.18
N ALA A 419 -27.92 -0.52 16.01
CA ALA A 419 -26.76 0.34 16.17
C ALA A 419 -26.78 1.47 15.14
N ALA A 420 -26.26 2.63 15.50
CA ALA A 420 -26.10 3.74 14.56
C ALA A 420 -25.30 3.34 13.31
N GLU A 421 -24.35 2.42 13.49
CA GLU A 421 -23.57 1.82 12.41
C GLU A 421 -24.40 0.97 11.45
N ASP A 422 -25.34 0.18 11.93
CA ASP A 422 -26.20 -0.63 11.07
C ASP A 422 -27.20 0.23 10.30
N ALA A 423 -27.72 1.29 10.94
CA ALA A 423 -28.51 2.30 10.22
C ALA A 423 -27.68 2.93 9.10
N TYR A 424 -26.43 3.31 9.36
CA TYR A 424 -25.51 3.83 8.34
C TYR A 424 -25.26 2.83 7.21
N ARG A 425 -24.96 1.56 7.53
CA ARG A 425 -24.77 0.49 6.54
C ARG A 425 -26.00 0.29 5.68
N TRP A 426 -27.20 0.47 6.25
CA TRP A 426 -28.42 0.39 5.48
C TRP A 426 -28.60 1.57 4.53
N PHE A 427 -28.38 2.81 4.97
CA PHE A 427 -28.46 4.01 4.13
C PHE A 427 -27.39 4.08 3.04
N THR A 428 -26.25 3.42 3.25
CA THR A 428 -25.21 3.26 2.21
C THR A 428 -25.41 2.00 1.38
N GLY A 429 -26.32 1.12 1.78
CA GLY A 429 -26.70 -0.04 1.01
C GLY A 429 -25.85 -1.29 1.17
N THR A 430 -25.05 -1.34 2.23
CA THR A 430 -24.15 -2.44 2.58
C THR A 430 -24.74 -3.38 3.63
N LEU A 431 -25.89 -3.06 4.21
CA LEU A 431 -26.61 -3.93 5.15
C LEU A 431 -27.58 -4.88 4.42
N ASP A 432 -27.47 -6.19 4.68
CA ASP A 432 -28.56 -7.14 4.43
C ASP A 432 -29.64 -6.95 5.51
N ALA A 433 -30.64 -6.11 5.22
CA ALA A 433 -31.72 -5.82 6.15
C ALA A 433 -32.53 -7.07 6.54
N ALA A 434 -32.69 -8.04 5.63
CA ALA A 434 -33.41 -9.27 5.94
C ALA A 434 -32.59 -10.16 6.88
N GLY A 435 -31.27 -10.22 6.67
CA GLY A 435 -30.31 -10.84 7.59
C GLY A 435 -30.32 -10.21 8.97
N ALA A 436 -30.18 -8.88 9.03
CA ALA A 436 -30.16 -8.13 10.29
C ALA A 436 -31.46 -8.29 11.11
N LEU A 437 -32.62 -8.37 10.43
CA LEU A 437 -33.89 -8.68 11.10
C LEU A 437 -33.94 -10.12 11.66
N ARG A 438 -33.28 -11.09 10.99
CA ARG A 438 -33.21 -12.47 11.45
C ARG A 438 -32.25 -12.65 12.63
N THR A 439 -31.10 -11.96 12.60
CA THR A 439 -30.08 -12.03 13.66
C THR A 439 -30.39 -11.14 14.85
N GLY A 440 -31.34 -10.21 14.71
CA GLY A 440 -31.77 -9.30 15.77
C GLY A 440 -30.90 -8.04 15.90
N GLU A 441 -29.97 -7.83 14.98
CA GLU A 441 -29.19 -6.59 14.78
C GLU A 441 -30.10 -5.40 14.43
N LEU A 442 -31.16 -5.67 13.67
CA LEU A 442 -32.25 -4.73 13.41
C LEU A 442 -33.52 -5.28 14.03
N ARG A 443 -34.15 -4.50 14.92
CA ARG A 443 -35.45 -4.83 15.52
C ARG A 443 -36.49 -3.84 15.04
N SER A 444 -37.71 -4.32 14.86
CA SER A 444 -38.80 -3.49 14.42
C SER A 444 -40.02 -3.63 15.32
N SER A 445 -40.75 -2.54 15.55
CA SER A 445 -42.06 -2.57 16.21
C SER A 445 -43.15 -3.24 15.34
N SER A 446 -42.86 -3.50 14.06
CA SER A 446 -43.73 -4.19 13.12
C SER A 446 -43.12 -5.52 12.65
N GLY A 447 -43.95 -6.40 12.08
CA GLY A 447 -43.46 -7.66 11.51
C GLY A 447 -42.53 -7.47 10.29
N PRO A 448 -41.74 -8.50 9.89
CA PRO A 448 -40.71 -8.38 8.85
C PRO A 448 -41.22 -7.89 7.49
N GLY A 449 -42.45 -8.28 7.09
CA GLY A 449 -43.03 -7.90 5.81
C GLY A 449 -43.29 -6.38 5.68
N PRO A 450 -44.10 -5.76 6.58
CA PRO A 450 -44.25 -4.31 6.65
C PRO A 450 -42.92 -3.55 6.72
N THR A 451 -41.98 -4.03 7.53
CA THR A 451 -40.67 -3.42 7.72
C THR A 451 -39.83 -3.41 6.45
N LEU A 452 -39.70 -4.56 5.78
CA LEU A 452 -38.96 -4.65 4.53
C LEU A 452 -39.59 -3.82 3.41
N ARG A 453 -40.93 -3.70 3.37
CA ARG A 453 -41.61 -2.80 2.42
C ARG A 453 -41.25 -1.33 2.65
N ALA A 454 -41.27 -0.88 3.91
CA ALA A 454 -40.86 0.48 4.25
C ALA A 454 -39.38 0.74 3.87
N LEU A 455 -38.47 -0.17 4.24
CA LEU A 455 -37.05 -0.07 3.91
C LEU A 455 -36.80 -0.11 2.39
N ALA A 456 -37.57 -0.89 1.64
CA ALA A 456 -37.44 -0.96 0.18
C ALA A 456 -37.81 0.35 -0.53
N VAL A 457 -38.69 1.16 0.05
CA VAL A 457 -39.03 2.49 -0.51
C VAL A 457 -38.01 3.53 -0.07
N LEU A 458 -37.59 3.48 1.20
CA LEU A 458 -36.55 4.38 1.71
C LEU A 458 -35.18 4.16 1.06
N LYS A 459 -34.96 3.03 0.36
CA LYS A 459 -33.73 2.77 -0.42
C LYS A 459 -33.40 3.88 -1.41
N HIS A 460 -34.38 4.67 -1.85
CA HIS A 460 -34.15 5.79 -2.78
C HIS A 460 -33.36 6.94 -2.13
N LEU A 461 -33.31 7.01 -0.78
CA LEU A 461 -32.41 7.90 -0.05
C LEU A 461 -30.93 7.48 -0.17
N ARG A 462 -30.64 6.24 -0.58
CA ARG A 462 -29.26 5.69 -0.67
C ARG A 462 -28.45 6.32 -1.79
N VAL A 463 -29.10 6.75 -2.89
CA VAL A 463 -28.42 7.21 -4.11
C VAL A 463 -28.21 8.73 -4.12
N ALA A 464 -29.02 9.50 -3.40
CA ALA A 464 -28.99 10.96 -3.47
C ALA A 464 -28.04 11.64 -2.47
N ALA A 465 -27.58 10.94 -1.43
CA ALA A 465 -26.94 11.57 -0.26
C ALA A 465 -25.50 11.08 0.06
N TRP A 466 -24.99 10.12 -0.71
CA TRP A 466 -23.86 9.29 -0.28
C TRP A 466 -22.73 9.14 -1.33
N ASP A 467 -22.73 9.95 -2.40
CA ASP A 467 -21.79 9.84 -3.54
C ASP A 467 -20.33 10.24 -3.26
N HIS A 468 -20.00 10.64 -2.03
CA HIS A 468 -18.63 10.95 -1.63
C HIS A 468 -18.21 10.08 -0.46
N ALA A 469 -16.99 9.53 -0.56
CA ALA A 469 -16.34 8.87 0.56
C ALA A 469 -16.38 9.84 1.77
N PRO A 470 -16.76 9.34 2.96
CA PRO A 470 -16.91 10.21 4.11
C PRO A 470 -15.57 10.87 4.45
N SER A 471 -15.59 12.07 5.05
CA SER A 471 -14.39 12.88 5.34
C SER A 471 -13.42 12.25 6.36
N TRP A 472 -13.69 11.03 6.81
CA TRP A 472 -12.90 10.25 7.76
C TRP A 472 -12.33 8.96 7.15
N ALA A 473 -12.70 8.64 5.90
CA ALA A 473 -12.01 7.68 5.06
C ALA A 473 -10.76 8.34 4.47
#